data_AF-A0A5C4M056-F1
#
_entry.id   AF-A0A5C4M056-F1
#
_cell.length_a   1.000
_cell.length_b   1.000
_cell.length_c   1.000
_cell.angle_alpha   90.00
_cell.angle_beta   90.00
_cell.angle_gamma   90.00
#
_symmetry.space_group_name_H-M   'P 1'
#
loop_
_entity.id
_entity.type
_entity.pdbx_description
1 polymer ?
#
loop_
_entity_poly.entity_id
_entity_poly.type
_entity_poly.pdbx_seq_one_letter_code
_entity_poly.pdbx_strand_id
1 'polypeptide(L)'
;MSKPAPAASTAAKSDARPATEGRSTGTGTHRAMGKVAGRRRVAKWPIFAGVFAILLVVGVLAWGWANNVLNSRAEAQANACTDGNSTLSVVVTPTAQKPVSAAATRWNNANTVVHAHCVHVEVRAIPSQQVLDALTGKSDLSTIGGLPAAWVPENSYWVSRLVTTQPGMVGSPAESVASAPSADYPFLGLAGNTVDEVQARAAQVFRDYLREPQQQADFKAAGLTSN
;
A
#
# COMPACT_ATOMS: atom_id res chain seq x y z
N MET A 1 43.45 23.80 29.84
CA MET A 1 44.56 23.64 28.88
C MET A 1 44.24 24.39 27.59
N SER A 2 45.10 25.37 27.29
CA SER A 2 45.49 25.94 25.98
C SER A 2 44.43 26.37 24.94
N LYS A 3 44.10 27.68 24.97
CA LYS A 3 44.11 28.60 23.80
C LYS A 3 45.58 29.10 23.62
N PRO A 4 46.05 29.77 22.54
CA PRO A 4 45.32 30.31 21.39
C PRO A 4 46.04 30.27 20.00
N ALA A 5 45.36 30.74 18.94
CA ALA A 5 45.97 31.39 17.75
C ALA A 5 46.54 32.79 18.18
N PRO A 6 47.35 33.57 17.41
CA PRO A 6 47.42 33.70 15.94
C PRO A 6 48.83 34.07 15.40
N ALA A 7 48.93 34.44 14.11
CA ALA A 7 49.55 35.69 13.61
C ALA A 7 50.22 35.56 12.23
N ALA A 8 49.95 36.57 11.40
CA ALA A 8 50.62 36.87 10.13
C ALA A 8 52.05 37.39 10.34
N SER A 9 52.87 37.35 9.29
CA SER A 9 54.09 38.16 9.17
C SER A 9 54.24 38.65 7.70
N THR A 10 54.18 39.96 7.40
CA THR A 10 55.26 40.99 7.29
C THR A 10 56.27 40.64 6.16
N ALA A 11 56.32 41.31 5.00
CA ALA A 11 56.72 42.69 4.62
C ALA A 11 58.15 42.77 4.01
N ALA A 12 58.41 43.90 3.34
CA ALA A 12 59.67 44.46 2.80
C ALA A 12 60.11 43.92 1.42
N LYS A 13 60.33 44.69 0.35
CA LYS A 13 60.80 46.08 0.08
C LYS A 13 62.29 46.33 0.34
N SER A 14 63.05 46.47 -0.74
CA SER A 14 64.36 47.16 -0.91
C SER A 14 64.82 46.97 -2.37
N ASP A 15 65.58 47.83 -3.03
CA ASP A 15 65.83 49.27 -2.95
C ASP A 15 66.56 49.68 -4.27
N ALA A 16 66.73 50.98 -4.46
CA ALA A 16 67.28 51.77 -5.58
C ALA A 16 68.67 51.31 -6.17
N ARG A 17 69.24 51.73 -7.32
CA ARG A 17 69.28 53.02 -8.08
C ARG A 17 70.14 52.83 -9.40
N PRO A 18 70.61 53.84 -10.19
CA PRO A 18 70.10 54.13 -11.55
C PRO A 18 71.13 54.17 -12.72
N ALA A 19 70.59 54.52 -13.90
CA ALA A 19 71.18 55.25 -15.03
C ALA A 19 72.17 54.55 -15.98
N THR A 20 71.73 54.28 -17.21
CA THR A 20 72.51 54.60 -18.41
C THR A 20 71.54 54.92 -19.57
N GLU A 21 71.83 56.03 -20.21
CA GLU A 21 71.15 56.66 -21.34
C GLU A 21 71.37 55.86 -22.63
N GLY A 22 70.31 55.66 -23.42
CA GLY A 22 70.35 54.94 -24.68
C GLY A 22 69.15 55.30 -25.54
N ARG A 23 69.26 56.40 -26.28
CA ARG A 23 68.28 56.86 -27.27
C ARG A 23 68.43 56.03 -28.55
N SER A 24 67.40 55.29 -28.93
CA SER A 24 67.23 54.79 -30.30
C SER A 24 65.75 54.81 -30.69
N THR A 25 65.46 55.73 -31.60
CA THR A 25 64.19 56.01 -32.26
C THR A 25 63.78 54.80 -33.11
N GLY A 26 62.70 54.11 -32.71
CA GLY A 26 62.08 53.02 -33.45
C GLY A 26 60.62 53.33 -33.72
N THR A 27 60.33 53.73 -34.95
CA THR A 27 59.01 54.09 -35.49
C THR A 27 58.09 52.86 -35.53
N GLY A 28 57.04 52.86 -34.70
CA GLY A 28 55.98 51.87 -34.71
C GLY A 28 54.63 52.55 -34.51
N THR A 29 54.03 53.03 -35.59
CA THR A 29 52.73 53.70 -35.61
C THR A 29 51.63 52.72 -35.23
N HIS A 30 51.17 52.82 -33.98
CA HIS A 30 49.95 52.19 -33.50
C HIS A 30 48.75 52.77 -34.27
N ARG A 31 48.12 51.98 -35.15
CA ARG A 31 46.86 52.41 -35.76
C ARG A 31 45.78 52.51 -34.70
N ALA A 32 45.15 53.67 -34.74
CA ALA A 32 44.10 54.14 -33.88
C ALA A 32 42.97 53.12 -33.70
N MET A 33 42.52 53.06 -32.44
CA MET A 33 41.28 52.45 -32.00
C MET A 33 40.09 53.03 -32.79
N GLY A 34 39.54 52.24 -33.71
CA GLY A 34 38.21 52.48 -34.27
C GLY A 34 37.17 52.19 -33.18
N LYS A 35 36.71 53.23 -32.48
CA LYS A 35 35.49 53.17 -31.66
C LYS A 35 34.31 52.94 -32.60
N VAL A 36 33.85 51.69 -32.70
CA VAL A 36 32.44 51.45 -33.03
C VAL A 36 31.73 51.26 -31.71
N ALA A 37 31.01 52.30 -31.27
CA ALA A 37 30.09 52.23 -30.16
C ALA A 37 28.91 51.32 -30.56
N GLY A 38 29.14 50.01 -30.53
CA GLY A 38 28.08 49.03 -30.60
C GLY A 38 27.23 49.18 -29.35
N ARG A 39 26.00 49.69 -29.51
CA ARG A 39 25.00 49.71 -28.45
C ARG A 39 24.83 48.25 -27.98
N ARG A 40 25.41 47.91 -26.82
CA ARG A 40 25.27 46.57 -26.22
C ARG A 40 23.79 46.34 -25.92
N ARG A 41 23.05 45.80 -26.88
CA ARG A 41 21.81 45.09 -26.58
C ARG A 41 22.26 43.93 -25.70
N VAL A 42 21.96 44.02 -24.41
CA VAL A 42 22.07 42.89 -23.50
C VAL A 42 21.30 41.75 -24.17
N ALA A 43 22.02 40.74 -24.64
CA ALA A 43 21.40 39.57 -25.23
C ALA A 43 20.43 39.05 -24.17
N LYS A 44 19.13 38.97 -24.48
CA LYS A 44 18.12 38.42 -23.55
C LYS A 44 18.27 36.90 -23.38
N TRP A 45 19.19 36.29 -24.14
CA TRP A 45 19.50 34.88 -24.18
C TRP A 45 19.87 34.20 -22.83
N PRO A 46 20.62 34.81 -21.89
CA PRO A 46 20.93 34.15 -20.62
C PRO A 46 19.70 34.06 -19.70
N ILE A 47 18.74 34.99 -19.83
CA ILE A 47 17.48 34.94 -19.08
C ILE A 47 16.64 33.76 -19.57
N PHE A 48 16.51 33.60 -20.90
CA PHE A 48 15.79 32.47 -21.47
C PHE A 48 16.43 31.12 -21.12
N ALA A 49 17.76 31.02 -21.18
CA ALA A 49 18.47 29.80 -20.80
C ALA A 49 18.29 29.47 -19.30
N GLY A 50 18.35 30.47 -18.42
CA GLY A 50 18.12 30.28 -16.99
C GLY A 50 16.69 29.84 -16.66
N VAL A 51 15.69 30.49 -17.26
CA VAL A 51 14.28 30.11 -17.09
C VAL A 51 14.02 28.70 -17.63
N PHE A 52 14.60 28.35 -18.78
CA PHE A 52 14.46 27.02 -19.36
C PHE A 52 15.08 25.94 -18.46
N ALA A 53 16.29 26.18 -17.92
CA ALA A 53 16.92 25.26 -16.99
C ALA A 53 16.08 25.06 -15.71
N ILE A 54 15.51 26.14 -15.16
CA ILE A 54 14.62 26.06 -13.99
C ILE A 54 13.37 25.25 -14.32
N LEU A 55 12.73 25.48 -15.47
CA LEU A 55 11.55 24.73 -15.88
C LEU A 55 11.84 23.24 -16.08
N LEU A 56 13.01 22.88 -16.62
CA LEU A 56 13.43 21.49 -16.73
C LEU A 56 13.63 20.85 -15.35
N VAL A 57 14.31 21.53 -14.43
CA VAL A 57 14.53 21.02 -13.06
C VAL A 57 13.19 20.84 -12.33
N VAL A 58 12.30 21.83 -12.40
CA VAL A 58 10.96 21.74 -11.80
C VAL A 58 10.14 20.62 -12.44
N GLY A 59 10.20 20.45 -13.76
CA GLY A 59 9.53 19.35 -14.46
C GLY A 59 10.03 17.98 -14.02
N VAL A 60 11.35 17.80 -13.88
CA VAL A 60 11.96 16.54 -13.40
C VAL A 60 11.58 16.27 -11.93
N LEU A 61 11.59 17.29 -11.07
CA LEU A 61 11.19 17.14 -9.67
C LEU A 61 9.69 16.87 -9.51
N ALA A 62 8.84 17.54 -10.28
CA ALA A 62 7.39 17.30 -10.30
C ALA A 62 7.05 15.91 -10.84
N TRP A 63 7.74 15.46 -11.89
CA TRP A 63 7.64 14.10 -12.42
C TRP A 63 8.13 13.06 -11.41
N GLY A 64 9.24 13.34 -10.72
CA GLY A 64 9.76 12.49 -9.65
C GLY A 64 8.79 12.34 -8.48
N TRP A 65 8.14 13.42 -8.05
CA TRP A 65 7.13 13.38 -6.98
C TRP A 65 5.86 12.65 -7.41
N ALA A 66 5.37 12.88 -8.63
CA ALA A 66 4.21 12.18 -9.20
C ALA A 66 4.48 10.67 -9.35
N ASN A 67 5.65 10.31 -9.88
CA ASN A 67 6.07 8.91 -9.98
C ASN A 67 6.27 8.29 -8.60
N ASN A 68 6.82 9.01 -7.62
CA ASN A 68 7.00 8.45 -6.29
C ASN A 68 5.64 8.16 -5.63
N VAL A 69 4.61 9.00 -5.81
CA VAL A 69 3.25 8.75 -5.28
C VAL A 69 2.53 7.60 -6.00
N LEU A 70 2.74 7.44 -7.31
CA LEU A 70 2.14 6.35 -8.09
C LEU A 70 2.89 5.02 -7.86
N ASN A 71 4.23 5.06 -7.83
CA ASN A 71 5.10 3.90 -7.58
C ASN A 71 5.06 3.47 -6.11
N SER A 72 4.90 4.39 -5.14
CA SER A 72 4.70 4.03 -3.72
C SER A 72 3.41 3.24 -3.49
N ARG A 73 2.45 3.25 -4.43
CA ARG A 73 1.22 2.44 -4.36
C ARG A 73 1.32 1.14 -5.15
N ALA A 74 2.19 1.05 -6.16
CA ALA A 74 2.42 -0.16 -6.95
C ALA A 74 3.52 -1.07 -6.37
N GLU A 75 4.60 -0.49 -5.83
CA GLU A 75 5.75 -1.22 -5.28
C GLU A 75 5.55 -1.62 -3.81
N ALA A 76 4.73 -0.90 -3.03
CA ALA A 76 4.34 -1.32 -1.69
C ALA A 76 3.37 -2.51 -1.68
N GLN A 77 2.76 -2.84 -2.83
CA GLN A 77 1.85 -3.98 -2.98
C GLN A 77 2.58 -5.25 -3.45
N ALA A 78 3.60 -5.12 -4.30
CA ALA A 78 4.40 -6.26 -4.77
C ALA A 78 5.37 -6.81 -3.70
N ASN A 79 5.75 -6.00 -2.71
CA ASN A 79 6.67 -6.39 -1.64
C ASN A 79 5.99 -6.91 -0.36
N ALA A 80 4.65 -6.95 -0.30
CA ALA A 80 3.93 -7.30 0.92
C ALA A 80 3.43 -8.76 0.96
N CYS A 81 3.36 -9.42 -0.20
CA CYS A 81 2.91 -10.81 -0.33
C CYS A 81 4.07 -11.74 -0.69
N THR A 82 5.12 -11.67 0.13
CA THR A 82 6.41 -12.36 -0.04
C THR A 82 6.24 -13.88 -0.14
N ASP A 83 5.22 -14.45 0.50
CA ASP A 83 4.99 -15.89 0.56
C ASP A 83 3.86 -16.36 -0.39
N GLY A 84 3.33 -15.48 -1.24
CA GLY A 84 2.35 -15.80 -2.29
C GLY A 84 0.89 -15.53 -1.93
N ASN A 85 -0.02 -15.97 -2.81
CA ASN A 85 -1.47 -15.76 -2.65
C ASN A 85 -2.12 -16.98 -1.98
N SER A 86 -3.00 -16.76 -1.01
CA SER A 86 -3.83 -17.79 -0.39
C SER A 86 -5.31 -17.49 -0.60
N THR A 87 -6.12 -18.52 -0.86
CA THR A 87 -7.56 -18.36 -1.04
C THR A 87 -8.30 -18.80 0.22
N LEU A 88 -9.07 -17.87 0.81
CA LEU A 88 -9.96 -18.13 1.93
C LEU A 88 -11.37 -18.41 1.39
N SER A 89 -11.79 -19.68 1.42
CA SER A 89 -13.17 -20.03 1.07
C SER A 89 -14.11 -19.85 2.26
N VAL A 90 -15.14 -19.03 2.08
CA VAL A 90 -16.17 -18.74 3.07
C VAL A 90 -17.53 -19.11 2.50
N VAL A 91 -18.24 -20.02 3.18
CA VAL A 91 -19.61 -20.36 2.82
C VAL A 91 -20.57 -19.60 3.73
N VAL A 92 -21.57 -18.96 3.16
CA VAL A 92 -22.55 -18.16 3.88
C VAL A 92 -23.98 -18.53 3.50
N THR A 93 -24.92 -18.28 4.39
CA THR A 93 -26.34 -18.34 4.03
C THR A 93 -26.69 -17.31 2.94
N PRO A 94 -27.63 -17.64 2.02
CA PRO A 94 -28.10 -16.69 1.01
C PRO A 94 -28.58 -15.34 1.56
N THR A 95 -29.12 -15.29 2.78
CA THR A 95 -29.62 -14.03 3.38
C THR A 95 -28.49 -13.10 3.81
N ALA A 96 -27.31 -13.62 4.14
CA ALA A 96 -26.11 -12.84 4.49
C ALA A 96 -25.16 -12.64 3.30
N GLN A 97 -25.43 -13.27 2.15
CA GLN A 97 -24.54 -13.24 0.99
C GLN A 97 -24.18 -11.82 0.56
N LYS A 98 -25.17 -10.95 0.41
CA LYS A 98 -24.98 -9.61 -0.16
C LYS A 98 -24.01 -8.75 0.69
N PRO A 99 -24.24 -8.53 2.00
CA PRO A 99 -23.31 -7.75 2.81
C PRO A 99 -21.93 -8.42 2.94
N VAL A 100 -21.87 -9.75 3.08
CA VAL A 100 -20.58 -10.45 3.20
C VAL A 100 -19.77 -10.39 1.90
N SER A 101 -20.42 -10.53 0.74
CA SER A 101 -19.75 -10.44 -0.57
C SER A 101 -19.25 -9.03 -0.87
N ALA A 102 -19.98 -8.00 -0.43
CA ALA A 102 -19.54 -6.61 -0.52
C ALA A 102 -18.28 -6.37 0.33
N ALA A 103 -18.25 -6.93 1.54
CA ALA A 103 -17.07 -6.89 2.40
C ALA A 103 -15.89 -7.65 1.81
N ALA A 104 -16.10 -8.86 1.30
CA ALA A 104 -15.06 -9.65 0.64
C ALA A 104 -14.48 -8.91 -0.59
N THR A 105 -15.34 -8.23 -1.37
CA THR A 105 -14.88 -7.42 -2.51
C THR A 105 -13.97 -6.28 -2.05
N ARG A 106 -14.33 -5.56 -0.98
CA ARG A 106 -13.48 -4.51 -0.41
C ARG A 106 -12.17 -5.05 0.14
N TRP A 107 -12.22 -6.16 0.86
CA TRP A 107 -11.03 -6.86 1.36
C TRP A 107 -10.08 -7.23 0.22
N ASN A 108 -10.60 -7.85 -0.83
CA ASN A 108 -9.83 -8.28 -2.00
C ASN A 108 -9.22 -7.10 -2.75
N ASN A 109 -9.97 -6.00 -2.90
CA ASN A 109 -9.47 -4.78 -3.55
C ASN A 109 -8.40 -4.05 -2.73
N ALA A 110 -8.43 -4.20 -1.40
CA ALA A 110 -7.45 -3.62 -0.50
C ALA A 110 -6.12 -4.40 -0.47
N ASN A 111 -6.05 -5.58 -1.11
CA ASN A 111 -4.92 -6.49 -1.06
C ASN A 111 -4.46 -6.74 0.39
N THR A 112 -5.41 -7.03 1.29
CA THR A 112 -5.11 -7.18 2.72
C THR A 112 -4.13 -8.33 2.95
N VAL A 113 -3.00 -8.01 3.59
CA VAL A 113 -1.95 -8.98 3.90
C VAL A 113 -2.18 -9.60 5.27
N VAL A 114 -2.19 -10.93 5.30
CA VAL A 114 -2.21 -11.70 6.54
C VAL A 114 -0.99 -12.62 6.52
N HIS A 115 -0.04 -12.41 7.44
CA HIS A 115 1.18 -13.23 7.54
C HIS A 115 1.96 -13.35 6.22
N ALA A 116 2.31 -12.22 5.59
CA ALA A 116 3.05 -12.16 4.33
C ALA A 116 2.37 -12.86 3.12
N HIS A 117 1.09 -13.21 3.26
CA HIS A 117 0.25 -13.69 2.17
C HIS A 117 -0.84 -12.68 1.81
N CYS A 118 -1.08 -12.53 0.51
CA CYS A 118 -2.27 -11.85 -0.01
C CYS A 118 -3.43 -12.84 0.08
N VAL A 119 -4.39 -12.58 0.97
CA VAL A 119 -5.55 -13.44 1.12
C VAL A 119 -6.67 -12.98 0.20
N HIS A 120 -7.06 -13.84 -0.74
CA HIS A 120 -8.23 -13.66 -1.57
C HIS A 120 -9.43 -14.38 -0.97
N VAL A 121 -10.47 -13.64 -0.59
CA VAL A 121 -11.69 -14.20 0.00
C VAL A 121 -12.69 -14.55 -1.09
N GLU A 122 -13.07 -15.82 -1.16
CA GLU A 122 -14.13 -16.31 -2.03
C GLU A 122 -15.38 -16.64 -1.21
N VAL A 123 -16.49 -15.98 -1.53
CA VAL A 123 -17.77 -16.16 -0.81
C VAL A 123 -18.72 -16.98 -1.67
N ARG A 124 -19.23 -18.10 -1.13
CA ARG A 124 -20.29 -18.90 -1.76
C ARG A 124 -21.54 -18.86 -0.90
N ALA A 125 -22.69 -18.66 -1.55
CA ALA A 125 -23.98 -18.70 -0.87
C ALA A 125 -24.61 -20.08 -1.01
N ILE A 126 -24.79 -20.76 0.11
CA ILE A 126 -25.33 -22.12 0.18
C ILE A 126 -26.27 -22.22 1.38
N PRO A 127 -27.47 -22.81 1.25
CA PRO A 127 -28.38 -23.00 2.37
C PRO A 127 -27.71 -23.79 3.51
N SER A 128 -27.89 -23.34 4.76
CA SER A 128 -27.20 -23.94 5.93
C SER A 128 -27.48 -25.42 6.12
N GLN A 129 -28.67 -25.90 5.75
CA GLN A 129 -29.02 -27.32 5.74
C GLN A 129 -28.05 -28.12 4.85
N GLN A 130 -27.83 -27.66 3.62
CA GLN A 130 -26.96 -28.32 2.64
C GLN A 130 -25.50 -28.30 3.10
N VAL A 131 -25.06 -27.18 3.70
CA VAL A 131 -23.72 -27.09 4.28
C VAL A 131 -23.55 -28.05 5.45
N LEU A 132 -24.51 -28.08 6.39
CA LEU A 132 -24.49 -29.00 7.52
C LEU A 132 -24.46 -30.46 7.05
N ASP A 133 -25.28 -30.82 6.07
CA ASP A 133 -25.35 -32.18 5.55
C ASP A 133 -24.02 -32.59 4.90
N ALA A 134 -23.33 -31.67 4.20
CA ALA A 134 -22.01 -31.92 3.64
C ALA A 134 -20.92 -32.03 4.72
N LEU A 135 -20.91 -31.12 5.70
CA LEU A 135 -19.93 -31.12 6.80
C LEU A 135 -20.10 -32.30 7.77
N THR A 136 -21.30 -32.87 7.85
CA THR A 136 -21.60 -34.08 8.65
C THR A 136 -21.51 -35.38 7.84
N GLY A 137 -21.06 -35.32 6.59
CA GLY A 137 -20.84 -36.49 5.74
C GLY A 137 -22.11 -37.16 5.22
N LYS A 138 -23.27 -36.51 5.31
CA LYS A 138 -24.52 -36.99 4.69
C LYS A 138 -24.58 -36.68 3.20
N SER A 139 -23.85 -35.66 2.75
CA SER A 139 -23.63 -35.34 1.35
C SER A 139 -22.15 -35.08 1.07
N ASP A 140 -21.78 -35.07 -0.21
CA ASP A 140 -20.41 -34.86 -0.64
C ASP A 140 -19.99 -33.38 -0.45
N LEU A 141 -18.76 -33.14 0.01
CA LEU A 141 -18.20 -31.79 0.19
C LEU A 141 -18.09 -31.00 -1.13
N SER A 142 -17.98 -31.66 -2.28
CA SER A 142 -17.99 -31.01 -3.60
C SER A 142 -19.28 -30.25 -3.86
N THR A 143 -20.41 -30.64 -3.24
CA THR A 143 -21.68 -29.91 -3.35
C THR A 143 -21.62 -28.50 -2.76
N ILE A 144 -20.63 -28.25 -1.89
CA ILE A 144 -20.36 -26.95 -1.29
C ILE A 144 -19.04 -26.32 -1.77
N GLY A 145 -18.40 -26.92 -2.78
CA GLY A 145 -17.13 -26.44 -3.33
C GLY A 145 -15.89 -26.91 -2.54
N GLY A 146 -16.00 -28.00 -1.78
CA GLY A 146 -14.95 -28.51 -0.89
C GLY A 146 -15.16 -28.06 0.56
N LEU A 147 -14.23 -28.40 1.45
CA LEU A 147 -14.29 -27.95 2.84
C LEU A 147 -13.95 -26.45 2.91
N PRO A 148 -14.87 -25.57 3.31
CA PRO A 148 -14.55 -24.16 3.46
C PRO A 148 -13.75 -23.92 4.74
N ALA A 149 -12.97 -22.85 4.77
CA ALA A 149 -12.22 -22.44 5.97
C ALA A 149 -13.14 -21.76 7.00
N ALA A 150 -14.24 -21.16 6.55
CA ALA A 150 -15.24 -20.57 7.43
C ALA A 150 -16.67 -20.78 6.92
N TRP A 151 -17.60 -20.83 7.86
CA TRP A 151 -19.02 -20.96 7.60
C TRP A 151 -19.85 -19.96 8.41
N VAL A 152 -20.82 -19.31 7.76
CA VAL A 152 -21.77 -18.37 8.37
C VAL A 152 -23.21 -18.81 8.09
N PRO A 153 -23.83 -19.62 8.98
CA PRO A 153 -25.24 -19.97 8.86
C PRO A 153 -26.18 -18.81 9.25
N GLU A 154 -27.49 -18.99 9.08
CA GLU A 154 -28.49 -18.01 9.53
C GLU A 154 -28.48 -17.85 11.05
N ASN A 155 -28.27 -18.96 11.78
CA ASN A 155 -28.28 -18.94 13.23
C ASN A 155 -27.42 -20.01 13.93
N SER A 156 -27.22 -19.83 15.24
CA SER A 156 -26.43 -20.69 16.15
C SER A 156 -26.97 -22.10 16.35
N TYR A 157 -28.23 -22.39 15.96
CA TYR A 157 -28.76 -23.75 15.94
C TYR A 157 -27.95 -24.65 15.01
N TRP A 158 -27.60 -24.17 13.82
CA TRP A 158 -26.83 -24.93 12.84
C TRP A 158 -25.42 -25.26 13.34
N VAL A 159 -24.76 -24.28 13.97
CA VAL A 159 -23.45 -24.45 14.60
C VAL A 159 -23.53 -25.50 15.71
N SER A 160 -24.52 -25.41 16.59
CA SER A 160 -24.71 -26.35 17.70
C SER A 160 -24.90 -27.79 17.19
N ARG A 161 -25.65 -27.94 16.09
CA ARG A 161 -25.85 -29.25 15.45
C ARG A 161 -24.56 -29.80 14.85
N LEU A 162 -23.75 -28.97 14.20
CA LEU A 162 -22.44 -29.37 13.68
C LEU A 162 -21.50 -29.80 14.81
N VAL A 163 -21.35 -28.97 15.85
CA VAL A 163 -20.48 -29.26 17.01
C VAL A 163 -20.89 -30.57 17.69
N THR A 164 -22.19 -30.83 17.82
CA THR A 164 -22.71 -32.06 18.45
C THR A 164 -22.47 -33.29 17.58
N THR A 165 -22.58 -33.16 16.26
CA THR A 165 -22.50 -34.31 15.33
C THR A 165 -21.05 -34.62 14.96
N GLN A 166 -20.24 -33.59 14.74
CA GLN A 166 -18.88 -33.67 14.22
C GLN A 166 -17.99 -32.59 14.87
N PRO A 167 -17.63 -32.73 16.15
CA PRO A 167 -16.88 -31.71 16.90
C PRO A 167 -15.49 -31.43 16.30
N GLY A 168 -14.90 -32.41 15.60
CA GLY A 168 -13.60 -32.25 14.94
C GLY A 168 -13.57 -31.26 13.77
N MET A 169 -14.73 -30.78 13.31
CA MET A 169 -14.81 -29.76 12.25
C MET A 169 -14.73 -28.33 12.77
N VAL A 170 -14.69 -28.14 14.09
CA VAL A 170 -14.68 -26.81 14.73
C VAL A 170 -13.24 -26.39 14.94
N GLY A 171 -12.77 -25.40 14.16
CA GLY A 171 -11.41 -24.87 14.27
C GLY A 171 -11.32 -23.61 15.14
N SER A 172 -12.41 -22.86 15.26
CA SER A 172 -12.50 -21.70 16.16
C SER A 172 -13.93 -21.53 16.65
N PRO A 173 -14.14 -20.92 17.84
CA PRO A 173 -15.47 -20.64 18.36
C PRO A 173 -16.30 -19.82 17.36
N ALA A 174 -17.60 -20.11 17.30
CA ALA A 174 -18.52 -19.35 16.48
C ALA A 174 -18.88 -18.04 17.18
N GLU A 175 -18.77 -16.92 16.47
CA GLU A 175 -19.12 -15.62 17.02
C GLU A 175 -19.99 -14.82 16.05
N SER A 176 -21.02 -14.15 16.57
CA SER A 176 -21.94 -13.37 15.74
C SER A 176 -21.22 -12.22 15.01
N VAL A 177 -21.45 -12.11 13.70
CA VAL A 177 -21.02 -10.94 12.90
C VAL A 177 -22.17 -10.00 12.57
N ALA A 178 -23.40 -10.48 12.69
CA ALA A 178 -24.62 -9.71 12.52
C ALA A 178 -25.78 -10.40 13.23
N SER A 179 -26.83 -9.64 13.56
CA SER A 179 -28.02 -10.11 14.24
C SER A 179 -29.29 -9.58 13.57
N ALA A 180 -30.38 -10.29 13.72
CA ALA A 180 -31.73 -9.94 13.32
C ALA A 180 -32.71 -10.61 14.32
N PRO A 181 -34.01 -10.25 14.35
CA PRO A 181 -34.95 -10.76 15.36
C PRO A 181 -35.01 -12.29 15.50
N SER A 182 -34.71 -13.04 14.43
CA SER A 182 -34.73 -14.50 14.39
C SER A 182 -33.42 -15.14 13.89
N ALA A 183 -32.33 -14.38 13.78
CA ALA A 183 -31.06 -14.84 13.21
C ALA A 183 -29.87 -14.12 13.87
N ASP A 184 -28.78 -14.84 14.17
CA ASP A 184 -27.59 -14.30 14.86
C ASP A 184 -26.28 -14.50 14.07
N TYR A 185 -26.39 -14.94 12.81
CA TYR A 185 -25.31 -15.06 11.82
C TYR A 185 -23.91 -15.31 12.42
N PRO A 186 -23.73 -16.45 13.11
CA PRO A 186 -22.46 -16.75 13.75
C PRO A 186 -21.41 -17.11 12.69
N PHE A 187 -20.26 -16.47 12.75
CA PHE A 187 -19.11 -16.82 11.92
C PHE A 187 -18.29 -17.89 12.64
N LEU A 188 -18.23 -19.08 12.04
CA LEU A 188 -17.50 -20.23 12.56
C LEU A 188 -16.28 -20.52 11.69
N GLY A 189 -15.09 -20.61 12.30
CA GLY A 189 -13.91 -21.14 11.64
C GLY A 189 -13.94 -22.67 11.66
N LEU A 190 -13.81 -23.29 10.50
CA LEU A 190 -13.81 -24.75 10.37
C LEU A 190 -12.38 -25.30 10.42
N ALA A 191 -12.24 -26.49 10.98
CA ALA A 191 -11.00 -27.26 10.97
C ALA A 191 -11.11 -28.41 9.96
N GLY A 192 -9.98 -28.73 9.32
CA GLY A 192 -9.83 -29.93 8.52
C GLY A 192 -8.45 -30.01 7.88
N ASN A 193 -8.16 -31.16 7.28
CA ASN A 193 -6.88 -31.44 6.63
C ASN A 193 -6.56 -30.51 5.44
N THR A 194 -7.56 -29.86 4.87
CA THR A 194 -7.40 -28.89 3.78
C THR A 194 -7.41 -27.44 4.25
N VAL A 195 -7.64 -27.18 5.55
CA VAL A 195 -7.58 -25.83 6.14
C VAL A 195 -6.23 -25.65 6.80
N ASP A 196 -5.38 -24.82 6.21
CA ASP A 196 -4.07 -24.51 6.77
C ASP A 196 -4.12 -23.41 7.85
N GLU A 197 -3.01 -23.20 8.56
CA GLU A 197 -2.92 -22.18 9.62
C GLU A 197 -3.14 -20.76 9.08
N VAL A 198 -2.73 -20.49 7.84
CA VAL A 198 -2.89 -19.18 7.20
C VAL A 198 -4.37 -18.91 6.96
N GLN A 199 -5.11 -19.88 6.45
CA GLN A 199 -6.56 -19.81 6.23
C GLN A 199 -7.33 -19.70 7.55
N ALA A 200 -6.94 -20.47 8.57
CA ALA A 200 -7.58 -20.38 9.89
C ALA A 200 -7.39 -18.99 10.51
N ARG A 201 -6.19 -18.42 10.44
CA ARG A 201 -5.92 -17.05 10.90
C ARG A 201 -6.63 -16.01 10.03
N ALA A 202 -6.60 -16.16 8.71
CA ALA A 202 -7.29 -15.27 7.79
C ALA A 202 -8.80 -15.26 8.03
N ALA A 203 -9.41 -16.40 8.36
CA ALA A 203 -10.82 -16.49 8.73
C ALA A 203 -11.14 -15.63 9.98
N GLN A 204 -10.27 -15.65 10.99
CA GLN A 204 -10.43 -14.83 12.19
C GLN A 204 -10.31 -13.34 11.87
N VAL A 205 -9.29 -12.94 11.10
CA VAL A 205 -9.11 -11.53 10.72
C VAL A 205 -10.27 -11.07 9.84
N PHE A 206 -10.76 -11.90 8.92
CA PHE A 206 -11.89 -11.56 8.08
C PHE A 206 -13.19 -11.43 8.88
N ARG A 207 -13.42 -12.28 9.89
CA ARG A 207 -14.54 -12.11 10.84
C ARG A 207 -14.47 -10.76 11.54
N ASP A 208 -13.29 -10.39 12.03
CA ASP A 208 -13.10 -9.11 12.73
C ASP A 208 -13.31 -7.94 11.75
N TYR A 209 -12.88 -8.08 10.49
CA TYR A 209 -13.14 -7.13 9.42
C TYR A 209 -14.65 -6.95 9.17
N LEU A 210 -15.45 -8.02 9.16
CA LEU A 210 -16.91 -7.94 9.03
C LEU A 210 -17.58 -7.13 10.14
N ARG A 211 -16.92 -6.94 11.29
CA ARG A 211 -17.40 -6.12 12.42
C ARG A 211 -17.01 -4.65 12.34
N GLU A 212 -16.18 -4.26 11.38
CA GLU A 212 -15.80 -2.87 11.21
C GLU A 212 -17.01 -1.99 10.83
N PRO A 213 -17.02 -0.69 11.22
CA PRO A 213 -18.17 0.19 11.00
C PRO A 213 -18.64 0.26 9.55
N GLN A 214 -17.71 0.21 8.59
CA GLN A 214 -18.03 0.26 7.17
C GLN A 214 -18.78 -1.00 6.69
N GLN A 215 -18.37 -2.19 7.15
CA GLN A 215 -19.04 -3.43 6.77
C GLN A 215 -20.40 -3.53 7.48
N GLN A 216 -20.45 -3.14 8.74
CA GLN A 216 -21.68 -3.10 9.54
C GLN A 216 -22.75 -2.17 8.95
N ALA A 217 -22.35 -1.10 8.25
CA ALA A 217 -23.28 -0.27 7.50
C ALA A 217 -24.01 -1.05 6.39
N ASP A 218 -23.32 -1.96 5.70
CA ASP A 218 -23.93 -2.80 4.66
C ASP A 218 -24.84 -3.88 5.25
N PHE A 219 -24.47 -4.46 6.39
CA PHE A 219 -25.36 -5.36 7.15
C PHE A 219 -26.65 -4.62 7.55
N LYS A 220 -26.53 -3.39 8.07
CA LYS A 220 -27.68 -2.53 8.40
C LYS A 220 -28.53 -2.18 7.19
N ALA A 221 -27.91 -1.86 6.06
CA ALA A 221 -28.62 -1.63 4.80
C ALA A 221 -29.37 -2.88 4.30
N ALA A 222 -28.93 -4.08 4.70
CA ALA A 222 -29.61 -5.35 4.45
C ALA A 222 -30.65 -5.71 5.52
N GLY A 223 -30.90 -4.85 6.52
CA GLY A 223 -31.85 -5.10 7.62
C GLY A 223 -31.28 -5.91 8.78
N LEU A 224 -29.95 -6.09 8.84
CA LEU A 224 -29.24 -6.83 9.87
C LEU A 224 -28.51 -5.83 10.80
N THR A 225 -28.59 -6.01 12.10
CA THR A 225 -27.95 -5.12 13.08
C THR A 225 -26.64 -5.71 13.60
N SER A 226 -25.78 -4.87 14.17
CA SER A 226 -24.67 -5.35 15.00
C SER A 226 -25.25 -5.97 16.27
N ASN A 227 -24.59 -7.02 16.79
CA ASN A 227 -24.83 -7.52 18.14
C ASN A 227 -24.18 -6.60 19.18
#